data_AF-A0A7R9H8F5-F1
#
_entry.id   AF-A0A7R9H8F5-F1
#
_cell.length_a   1.000
_cell.length_b   1.000
_cell.length_c   1.000
_cell.angle_alpha   90.00
_cell.angle_beta   90.00
_cell.angle_gamma   90.00
#
_symmetry.space_group_name_H-M   'P 1'
#
loop_
_entity.id
_entity.type
_entity.pdbx_description
1 polymer ?
#
loop_
_entity_poly.entity_id
_entity_poly.type
_entity_poly.pdbx_seq_one_letter_code
_entity_poly.pdbx_strand_id
1 'polypeptide(L)'
;MIDHMFLSSLNYGRSAVLRDMCFGWGIRHITTSPYHLGPNNVERLNRNLVIALTIFHHQVQRRWDQELEFLNLAFNSACRIALDNLKRAQLRVAASYNKGRIPVSFVFGNTILYKEFPQSSAIERVSAKFCEKRSGPWLIDEFLTPVTVSVRDALNAALDEEMERDDRVFLLGEEVAQYDGAYKVSKGLWKKYGDKRVIDTPITEMGFAGIAVGTALRGLRPICEFMTMNFSLQAIDHVINSAAKTFYMSAGLV
;
A
#
# COMPACT_ATOMS: atom_id res chain seq x y z
N MET A 1 37.59 20.04 34.15
CA MET A 1 36.59 20.54 35.12
C MET A 1 35.81 21.67 34.46
N ILE A 2 34.81 21.35 33.65
CA ILE A 2 33.68 22.22 33.24
C ILE A 2 32.49 21.26 33.04
N ASP A 3 31.34 21.69 33.53
CA ASP A 3 30.35 20.86 34.22
C ASP A 3 29.40 20.04 33.36
N HIS A 4 28.95 18.95 34.01
CA HIS A 4 27.78 18.12 33.71
C HIS A 4 26.42 18.88 33.66
N MET A 5 26.40 20.20 33.42
CA MET A 5 25.21 21.04 33.64
C MET A 5 24.34 21.33 32.41
N PHE A 6 24.70 20.87 31.20
CA PHE A 6 23.97 21.23 29.98
C PHE A 6 22.97 20.18 29.45
N LEU A 7 22.90 18.98 30.04
CA LEU A 7 22.01 17.91 29.59
C LEU A 7 20.67 17.81 30.37
N SER A 8 20.38 18.72 31.30
CA SER A 8 19.20 18.65 32.18
C SER A 8 18.02 19.54 31.78
N SER A 9 18.14 20.37 30.73
CA SER A 9 17.18 21.47 30.48
C SER A 9 16.09 21.21 29.44
N LEU A 10 16.07 20.08 28.72
CA LEU A 10 15.00 19.75 27.76
C LEU A 10 14.02 18.72 28.33
N ASN A 11 13.37 19.07 29.44
CA ASN A 11 12.28 18.32 30.06
C ASN A 11 10.92 18.72 29.44
N TYR A 12 10.52 18.07 28.35
CA TYR A 12 9.30 18.34 27.57
C TYR A 12 7.95 18.04 28.28
N GLY A 13 7.91 17.83 29.60
CA GLY A 13 6.74 17.29 30.30
C GLY A 13 6.22 18.07 31.52
N ARG A 14 6.62 19.33 31.75
CA ARG A 14 6.29 20.06 33.00
C ARG A 14 5.57 21.40 32.84
N SER A 15 4.83 21.64 31.75
CA SER A 15 3.94 22.82 31.73
C SER A 15 2.87 22.68 32.82
N ALA A 16 2.93 23.53 33.86
CA ALA A 16 1.95 23.56 34.94
C ALA A 16 0.55 23.91 34.40
N VAL A 17 0.50 24.82 33.43
CA VAL A 17 -0.72 25.25 32.72
C VAL A 17 -1.43 24.09 32.05
N LEU A 18 -0.69 23.23 31.35
CA LEU A 18 -1.26 22.07 30.66
C LEU A 18 -1.79 21.03 31.66
N ARG A 19 -1.13 20.92 32.83
CA ARG A 19 -1.51 19.96 33.87
C ARG A 19 -2.80 20.36 34.57
N ASP A 20 -2.95 21.65 34.89
CA ASP A 20 -4.17 22.19 35.52
C ASP A 20 -5.37 22.13 34.58
N MET A 21 -5.16 22.39 33.28
CA MET A 21 -6.21 22.26 32.26
C MET A 21 -6.73 20.82 32.16
N CYS A 22 -5.83 19.83 32.10
CA CYS A 22 -6.20 18.42 32.03
C CYS A 22 -6.91 17.93 33.30
N PHE A 23 -6.50 18.43 34.48
CA PHE A 23 -7.15 18.09 35.75
C PHE A 23 -8.57 18.67 35.84
N GLY A 24 -8.75 19.92 35.40
CA GLY A 24 -10.07 20.58 35.34
C GLY A 24 -11.06 19.89 34.41
N TRP A 25 -10.57 19.16 33.39
CA TRP A 25 -11.38 18.40 32.44
C TRP A 25 -11.55 16.92 32.83
N GLY A 26 -11.12 16.52 34.04
CA GLY A 26 -11.25 15.15 34.53
C GLY A 26 -10.35 14.13 33.83
N ILE A 27 -9.36 14.58 33.05
CA ILE A 27 -8.42 13.72 32.33
C ILE A 27 -7.34 13.27 33.31
N ARG A 28 -7.47 12.04 33.84
CA ARG A 28 -6.44 11.44 34.69
C ARG A 28 -5.32 10.86 33.83
N HIS A 29 -4.11 11.41 33.97
CA HIS A 29 -2.92 10.84 33.36
C HIS A 29 -2.57 9.52 34.06
N ILE A 30 -2.85 8.39 33.40
CA ILE A 30 -2.36 7.08 33.86
C ILE A 30 -0.89 7.02 33.44
N THR A 31 0.03 7.13 34.38
CA THR A 31 1.44 6.82 34.13
C THR A 31 1.56 5.33 33.91
N THR A 32 1.44 4.87 32.66
CA THR A 32 2.02 3.59 32.28
C THR A 32 3.51 3.62 32.63
N SER A 33 4.03 2.48 33.08
CA SER A 33 5.45 2.30 33.44
C SER A 33 6.36 3.00 32.41
N PRO A 34 7.47 3.64 32.84
CA PRO A 34 8.42 4.26 31.93
C PRO A 34 8.74 3.27 30.81
N TYR A 35 8.61 3.72 29.56
CA TYR A 35 9.07 2.99 28.38
C TYR A 35 10.50 2.51 28.65
N HIS A 36 10.69 1.23 28.93
CA HIS A 36 12.02 0.65 29.00
C HIS A 36 12.54 0.56 27.57
N LEU A 37 13.58 1.33 27.26
CA LEU A 37 14.29 1.31 25.99
C LEU A 37 14.84 -0.11 25.74
N GLY A 38 14.09 -0.89 24.97
CA GLY A 38 14.49 -2.21 24.56
C GLY A 38 15.40 -2.16 23.32
N PRO A 39 16.17 -3.23 23.05
CA PRO A 39 17.02 -3.35 21.87
C PRO A 39 16.20 -3.65 20.59
N ASN A 40 15.09 -2.96 20.35
CA ASN A 40 14.26 -3.19 19.18
C ASN A 40 14.83 -2.45 17.95
N ASN A 41 15.01 -3.16 16.84
CA ASN A 41 15.60 -2.61 15.62
C ASN A 41 14.74 -1.49 14.99
N VAL A 42 13.42 -1.53 15.21
CA VAL A 42 12.49 -0.47 14.78
C VAL A 42 12.73 0.83 15.57
N GLU A 43 13.03 0.73 16.86
CA GLU A 43 13.38 1.89 17.68
C GLU A 43 14.75 2.47 17.29
N ARG A 44 15.71 1.62 16.89
CA ARG A 44 16.99 2.09 16.32
C ARG A 44 16.79 2.86 15.01
N LEU A 45 15.96 2.35 14.10
CA LEU A 45 15.62 3.05 12.86
C LEU A 45 14.96 4.40 13.16
N ASN A 46 13.94 4.41 14.02
CA ASN A 46 13.23 5.63 14.39
C ASN A 46 14.16 6.65 15.06
N ARG A 47 15.08 6.20 15.93
CA ARG A 47 16.08 7.08 16.53
C ARG A 47 17.05 7.66 15.51
N ASN A 48 17.51 6.85 14.55
CA ASN A 48 18.38 7.33 13.48
C ASN A 48 17.68 8.33 12.57
N LEU A 49 16.39 8.10 12.25
CA LEU A 49 15.57 9.04 11.48
C LEU A 49 15.32 10.35 12.23
N VAL A 50 15.01 10.27 13.53
CA VAL A 50 14.82 11.47 14.36
C VAL A 50 16.13 12.26 14.48
N ILE A 51 17.28 11.60 14.65
CA ILE A 51 18.60 12.27 14.65
C ILE A 51 18.88 12.91 13.30
N ALA A 52 18.66 12.19 12.19
CA ALA A 52 18.83 12.70 10.84
C ALA A 52 17.96 13.94 10.59
N LEU A 53 16.67 13.89 10.94
CA LEU A 53 15.73 15.00 10.81
C LEU A 53 16.12 16.17 11.72
N THR A 54 16.63 15.90 12.93
CA THR A 54 17.08 16.95 13.87
C THR A 54 18.34 17.65 13.35
N ILE A 55 19.30 16.91 12.78
CA ILE A 55 20.47 17.46 12.10
C ILE A 55 20.03 18.32 10.91
N PHE A 56 19.03 17.86 10.16
CA PHE A 56 18.50 18.57 9.00
C PHE A 56 17.74 19.86 9.36
N HIS A 57 17.14 19.92 10.56
CA HIS A 57 16.26 21.01 10.99
C HIS A 57 16.93 22.05 11.91
N HIS A 58 18.05 21.72 12.55
CA HIS A 58 18.85 22.72 13.28
C HIS A 58 19.70 23.60 12.33
N GLN A 59 20.02 24.81 12.80
CA GLN A 59 20.48 26.02 12.07
C GLN A 59 21.74 25.92 11.18
N VAL A 60 22.23 24.73 10.83
CA VAL A 60 23.40 24.53 9.95
C VAL A 60 22.98 23.82 8.65
N GLN A 61 21.94 24.34 8.00
CA GLN A 61 21.51 23.92 6.65
C GLN A 61 22.57 24.13 5.55
N ARG A 62 23.73 24.73 5.84
CA ARG A 62 24.78 24.99 4.84
C ARG A 62 25.83 23.88 4.72
N ARG A 63 25.77 22.83 5.54
CA ARG A 63 26.77 21.74 5.57
C ARG A 63 26.15 20.33 5.54
N TRP A 64 24.87 20.22 5.19
CA TRP A 64 24.17 18.93 5.12
C TRP A 64 24.76 17.98 4.07
N ASP A 65 25.35 18.55 3.02
CA ASP A 65 26.10 17.87 1.97
C ASP A 65 27.35 17.15 2.51
N GLN A 66 27.98 17.69 3.56
CA GLN A 66 29.14 17.08 4.22
C GLN A 66 28.77 15.83 5.04
N GLU A 67 27.49 15.70 5.43
CA GLU A 67 26.96 14.58 6.23
C GLU A 67 26.18 13.57 5.38
N LEU A 68 26.11 13.76 4.06
CA LEU A 68 25.33 12.95 3.14
C LEU A 68 25.81 11.49 3.10
N GLU A 69 27.11 11.26 3.25
CA GLU A 69 27.70 9.91 3.29
C GLU A 69 27.25 9.13 4.53
N PHE A 70 27.18 9.79 5.69
CA PHE A 70 26.69 9.18 6.93
C PHE A 70 25.19 8.89 6.85
N LEU A 71 24.41 9.79 6.27
CA LEU A 71 22.98 9.58 6.02
C LEU A 71 22.74 8.41 5.05
N ASN A 72 23.51 8.35 3.95
CA ASN A 72 23.44 7.24 3.00
C ASN A 72 23.84 5.91 3.64
N LEU A 73 24.89 5.89 4.47
CA LEU A 73 25.31 4.68 5.18
C LEU A 73 24.23 4.23 6.18
N ALA A 74 23.67 5.15 6.96
CA ALA A 74 22.60 4.87 7.91
C ALA A 74 21.34 4.35 7.20
N PHE A 75 20.94 4.98 6.10
CA PHE A 75 19.79 4.57 5.30
C PHE A 75 19.99 3.18 4.66
N ASN A 76 21.13 2.96 4.01
CA ASN A 76 21.45 1.69 3.36
C ASN A 76 21.56 0.55 4.36
N SER A 77 22.18 0.78 5.52
CA SER A 77 22.27 -0.23 6.58
C SER A 77 20.88 -0.60 7.12
N ALA A 78 20.01 0.39 7.30
CA ALA A 78 18.64 0.16 7.77
C ALA A 78 17.78 -0.59 6.74
N CYS A 79 17.87 -0.21 5.45
CA CYS A 79 17.18 -0.90 4.36
C CYS A 79 17.64 -2.36 4.24
N ARG A 80 18.95 -2.63 4.33
CA ARG A 80 19.50 -3.99 4.29
C ARG A 80 18.98 -4.84 5.45
N ILE A 81 18.97 -4.30 6.67
CA ILE A 81 18.45 -5.00 7.85
C ILE A 81 16.95 -5.29 7.71
N ALA A 82 16.17 -4.33 7.20
CA ALA A 82 14.74 -4.53 6.94
C ALA A 82 14.50 -5.64 5.91
N LEU A 83 15.27 -5.66 4.82
CA LEU A 83 15.19 -6.70 3.80
C LEU A 83 15.55 -8.08 4.34
N ASP A 84 16.63 -8.19 5.13
CA ASP A 84 17.03 -9.46 5.74
C ASP A 84 15.98 -9.97 6.73
N ASN A 85 15.34 -9.06 7.47
CA ASN A 85 14.25 -9.42 8.38
C ASN A 85 13.01 -9.90 7.62
N LEU A 86 12.68 -9.26 6.50
CA LEU A 86 11.60 -9.69 5.62
C LEU A 86 11.87 -11.09 5.06
N LYS A 87 13.10 -11.35 4.56
CA LYS A 87 13.51 -12.68 4.11
C LYS A 87 13.40 -13.72 5.22
N ARG A 88 13.88 -13.42 6.43
CA ARG A 88 13.73 -14.32 7.59
C ARG A 88 12.28 -14.55 7.99
N ALA A 89 11.43 -13.53 7.89
CA ALA A 89 10.00 -13.66 8.16
C ALA A 89 9.34 -14.57 7.12
N GLN A 90 9.63 -14.37 5.82
CA GLN A 90 9.15 -15.23 4.73
C GLN A 90 9.61 -16.68 4.92
N LEU A 91 10.88 -16.91 5.26
CA LEU A 91 11.41 -18.25 5.52
C LEU A 91 10.74 -18.90 6.74
N ARG A 92 10.48 -18.15 7.82
CA ARG A 92 9.74 -18.67 8.99
C ARG A 92 8.31 -19.03 8.65
N VAL A 93 7.64 -18.17 7.87
CA VAL A 93 6.28 -18.40 7.39
C VAL A 93 6.26 -19.64 6.50
N ALA A 94 7.15 -19.74 5.51
CA ALA A 94 7.30 -20.90 4.63
C ALA A 94 7.60 -22.18 5.42
N ALA A 95 8.52 -22.14 6.39
CA ALA A 95 8.83 -23.27 7.26
C ALA A 95 7.63 -23.68 8.12
N SER A 96 6.85 -22.72 8.63
CA SER A 96 5.63 -22.99 9.39
C SER A 96 4.53 -23.59 8.52
N TYR A 97 4.32 -23.06 7.32
CA TYR A 97 3.33 -23.57 6.36
C TYR A 97 3.68 -24.98 5.87
N ASN A 98 4.97 -25.24 5.68
CA ASN A 98 5.48 -26.52 5.18
C ASN A 98 5.83 -27.51 6.31
N LYS A 99 5.67 -27.13 7.58
CA LYS A 99 5.95 -28.00 8.72
C LYS A 99 5.06 -29.24 8.66
N GLY A 100 5.68 -30.41 8.51
CA GLY A 100 4.98 -31.70 8.41
C GLY A 100 4.35 -31.98 7.03
N ARG A 101 4.59 -31.14 6.02
CA ARG A 101 4.23 -31.46 4.63
C ARG A 101 5.35 -32.30 4.00
N ILE A 102 4.96 -33.36 3.31
CA ILE A 102 5.87 -34.18 2.51
C ILE A 102 6.00 -33.50 1.14
N PRO A 103 7.21 -33.30 0.60
CA PRO A 103 7.36 -32.85 -0.78
C PRO A 103 6.76 -33.92 -1.71
N VAL A 104 5.69 -33.56 -2.41
CA VAL A 104 5.04 -34.43 -3.40
C VAL A 104 5.29 -33.86 -4.78
N SER A 105 5.88 -34.65 -5.67
CA SER A 105 5.94 -34.35 -7.09
C SER A 105 4.66 -34.85 -7.75
N PHE A 106 3.93 -33.94 -8.37
CA PHE A 106 2.75 -34.27 -9.16
C PHE A 106 3.17 -34.57 -10.60
N VAL A 107 2.51 -35.55 -11.21
CA VAL A 107 2.66 -35.90 -12.63
C VAL A 107 1.29 -35.77 -13.30
N PHE A 108 1.28 -35.49 -14.61
CA PHE A 108 0.07 -35.50 -15.42
C PHE A 108 -0.66 -36.84 -15.24
N GLY A 109 -1.99 -36.79 -15.09
CA GLY A 109 -2.82 -37.98 -14.84
C GLY A 109 -2.82 -38.46 -13.38
N ASN A 110 -2.06 -37.84 -12.47
CA ASN A 110 -2.22 -38.12 -11.05
C ASN A 110 -3.60 -37.64 -10.57
N THR A 111 -4.22 -38.44 -9.72
CA THR A 111 -5.46 -38.06 -9.06
C THR A 111 -5.18 -37.25 -7.81
N ILE A 112 -5.76 -36.06 -7.72
CA ILE A 112 -5.65 -35.17 -6.56
C ILE A 112 -7.00 -34.87 -5.95
N LEU A 113 -6.97 -34.60 -4.65
CA LEU A 113 -8.08 -33.97 -3.94
C LEU A 113 -7.77 -32.49 -3.81
N TYR A 114 -8.61 -31.66 -4.41
CA TYR A 114 -8.46 -30.21 -4.39
C TYR A 114 -9.11 -29.64 -3.12
N LYS A 115 -8.48 -28.64 -2.51
CA LYS A 115 -9.06 -27.97 -1.34
C LYS A 115 -9.88 -26.77 -1.82
N GLU A 116 -11.21 -26.91 -1.83
CA GLU A 116 -12.12 -25.89 -2.38
C GLU A 116 -12.07 -24.54 -1.65
N PHE A 117 -11.72 -24.54 -0.37
CA PHE A 117 -11.71 -23.33 0.44
C PHE A 117 -10.27 -22.90 0.81
N PRO A 118 -9.76 -21.77 0.27
CA PRO A 118 -8.55 -21.16 0.79
C PRO A 118 -8.80 -20.72 2.23
N GLN A 119 -7.78 -20.88 3.07
CA GLN A 119 -7.83 -20.70 4.51
C GLN A 119 -8.47 -19.37 4.94
N SER A 120 -9.78 -19.32 5.21
CA SER A 120 -10.28 -18.33 6.15
C SER A 120 -10.24 -18.97 7.54
N SER A 121 -9.35 -18.48 8.40
CA SER A 121 -9.42 -18.67 9.85
C SER A 121 -10.57 -17.87 10.49
N ALA A 122 -11.59 -17.49 9.70
CA ALA A 122 -12.77 -16.80 10.18
C ALA A 122 -13.54 -17.73 11.14
N ILE A 123 -13.34 -17.47 12.43
CA ILE A 123 -13.96 -18.14 13.58
C ILE A 123 -15.51 -18.11 13.51
N GLU A 124 -16.10 -17.26 12.66
CA GLU A 124 -17.52 -16.93 12.67
C GLU A 124 -18.41 -17.77 11.74
N ARG A 125 -17.89 -18.68 10.91
CA ARG A 125 -18.75 -19.57 10.10
C ARG A 125 -18.72 -21.00 10.61
N VAL A 126 -19.63 -21.31 11.55
CA VAL A 126 -19.87 -22.67 12.06
C VAL A 126 -20.12 -23.68 10.93
N SER A 127 -20.77 -23.24 9.85
CA SER A 127 -21.09 -24.05 8.66
C SER A 127 -19.85 -24.47 7.84
N ALA A 128 -18.78 -23.68 7.80
CA ALA A 128 -17.56 -24.00 7.04
C ALA A 128 -16.76 -25.17 7.65
N LYS A 129 -16.99 -25.51 8.93
CA LYS A 129 -16.36 -26.66 9.58
C LYS A 129 -16.99 -28.00 9.18
N PHE A 130 -18.25 -27.99 8.74
CA PHE A 130 -19.03 -29.17 8.35
C PHE A 130 -19.00 -29.47 6.84
N CYS A 131 -18.54 -28.53 6.02
CA CYS A 131 -18.39 -28.75 4.58
C CYS A 131 -17.21 -29.69 4.30
N GLU A 132 -17.33 -30.55 3.30
CA GLU A 132 -16.20 -31.36 2.83
C GLU A 132 -15.05 -30.43 2.44
N LYS A 133 -13.93 -30.55 3.15
CA LYS A 133 -12.80 -29.63 3.00
C LYS A 133 -12.04 -29.86 1.69
N ARG A 134 -12.37 -30.93 0.96
CA ARG A 134 -11.70 -31.36 -0.25
C ARG A 134 -12.72 -31.93 -1.21
N SER A 135 -12.63 -31.58 -2.49
CA SER A 135 -13.39 -32.19 -3.56
C SER A 135 -12.51 -33.03 -4.47
N GLY A 136 -13.13 -33.95 -5.19
CA GLY A 136 -12.49 -34.90 -6.09
C GLY A 136 -12.92 -36.34 -5.84
N PRO A 137 -12.27 -37.32 -6.49
CA PRO A 137 -10.98 -37.23 -7.18
C PRO A 137 -10.98 -36.42 -8.49
N TRP A 138 -9.99 -35.55 -8.67
CA TRP A 138 -9.72 -34.81 -9.91
C TRP A 138 -8.43 -35.29 -10.57
N LEU A 139 -8.40 -35.40 -11.89
CA LEU A 139 -7.18 -35.70 -12.66
C LEU A 139 -6.41 -34.42 -12.93
N ILE A 140 -5.10 -34.44 -12.74
CA ILE A 140 -4.22 -33.35 -13.20
C ILE A 140 -4.12 -33.45 -14.73
N ASP A 141 -4.86 -32.58 -15.42
CA ASP A 141 -4.85 -32.45 -16.88
C ASP A 141 -3.85 -31.41 -17.38
N GLU A 142 -3.43 -30.44 -16.56
CA GLU A 142 -2.35 -29.53 -16.94
C GLU A 142 -1.67 -28.92 -15.72
N PHE A 143 -0.37 -28.66 -15.84
CA PHE A 143 0.35 -27.79 -14.91
C PHE A 143 0.40 -26.39 -15.50
N LEU A 144 -0.51 -25.53 -15.04
CA LEU A 144 -0.38 -24.10 -15.29
C LEU A 144 0.87 -23.63 -14.53
N THR A 145 1.95 -23.34 -15.27
CA THR A 145 3.06 -22.57 -14.73
C THR A 145 2.54 -21.20 -14.31
N PRO A 146 3.12 -20.53 -13.30
CA PRO A 146 2.88 -19.10 -13.14
C PRO A 146 3.41 -18.46 -14.42
N VAL A 147 2.51 -18.07 -15.32
CA VAL A 147 2.88 -17.33 -16.53
C VAL A 147 3.62 -16.10 -16.02
N THR A 148 4.91 -16.00 -16.33
CA THR A 148 5.72 -14.85 -15.95
C THR A 148 5.31 -13.70 -16.85
N VAL A 149 4.26 -13.00 -16.45
CA VAL A 149 3.82 -11.75 -17.08
C VAL A 149 4.60 -10.58 -16.50
N SER A 150 4.91 -9.59 -17.33
CA SER A 150 5.43 -8.34 -16.80
C SER A 150 4.33 -7.63 -16.00
N VAL A 151 4.70 -6.77 -15.04
CA VAL A 151 3.71 -5.99 -14.27
C VAL A 151 2.83 -5.15 -15.20
N ARG A 152 3.40 -4.65 -16.30
CA ARG A 152 2.67 -3.93 -17.34
C ARG A 152 1.58 -4.81 -17.98
N ASP A 153 1.95 -6.02 -18.40
CA ASP A 153 1.01 -6.92 -19.07
C ASP A 153 -0.07 -7.42 -18.10
N ALA A 154 0.27 -7.62 -16.82
CA ALA A 154 -0.68 -7.96 -15.77
C ALA A 154 -1.72 -6.84 -15.54
N LEU A 155 -1.27 -5.57 -15.51
CA LEU A 155 -2.17 -4.43 -15.40
C LEU A 155 -3.05 -4.28 -16.65
N ASN A 156 -2.49 -4.47 -17.85
CA ASN A 156 -3.24 -4.44 -19.10
C ASN A 156 -4.34 -5.52 -19.12
N ALA A 157 -4.02 -6.75 -18.74
CA ALA A 157 -4.99 -7.84 -18.65
C ALA A 157 -6.10 -7.54 -17.65
N ALA A 158 -5.77 -6.99 -16.47
CA ALA A 158 -6.78 -6.61 -15.48
C ALA A 158 -7.71 -5.50 -15.99
N LEU A 159 -7.18 -4.51 -16.71
CA LEU A 159 -8.00 -3.48 -17.36
C LEU A 159 -8.91 -4.09 -18.43
N ASP A 160 -8.37 -4.98 -19.26
CA ASP A 160 -9.11 -5.61 -20.34
C ASP A 160 -10.27 -6.46 -19.80
N GLU A 161 -10.01 -7.29 -18.79
CA GLU A 161 -11.01 -8.14 -18.14
C GLU A 161 -12.15 -7.33 -17.52
N GLU A 162 -11.85 -6.26 -16.77
CA GLU A 162 -12.89 -5.44 -16.14
C GLU A 162 -13.66 -4.58 -17.17
N MET A 163 -13.00 -4.12 -18.23
CA MET A 163 -13.67 -3.40 -19.32
C MET A 163 -14.58 -4.32 -20.14
N GLU A 164 -14.20 -5.58 -20.34
CA GLU A 164 -15.04 -6.58 -21.00
C GLU A 164 -16.25 -6.96 -20.12
N ARG A 165 -16.06 -7.02 -18.81
CA ARG A 165 -17.06 -7.44 -17.85
C ARG A 165 -18.18 -6.40 -17.61
N ASP A 166 -17.85 -5.11 -17.58
CA ASP A 166 -18.81 -4.05 -17.27
C ASP A 166 -18.70 -2.87 -18.25
N ASP A 167 -19.76 -2.66 -19.04
CA ASP A 167 -19.84 -1.60 -20.04
C ASP A 167 -19.73 -0.18 -19.48
N ARG A 168 -19.90 -0.02 -18.16
CA ARG A 168 -19.75 1.25 -17.45
C ARG A 168 -18.31 1.59 -17.14
N VAL A 169 -17.38 0.64 -17.29
CA VAL A 169 -15.95 0.83 -17.01
C VAL A 169 -15.27 1.48 -18.21
N PHE A 170 -14.62 2.62 -18.02
CA PHE A 170 -13.89 3.27 -19.11
C PHE A 170 -12.60 3.88 -18.60
N LEU A 171 -11.59 3.96 -19.46
CA LEU A 171 -10.28 4.54 -19.17
C LEU A 171 -10.22 5.97 -19.71
N LEU A 172 -9.74 6.89 -18.88
CA LEU A 172 -9.41 8.25 -19.30
C LEU A 172 -8.06 8.68 -18.73
N GLY A 173 -7.34 9.49 -19.49
CA GLY A 173 -6.05 10.05 -19.08
C GLY A 173 -5.28 10.61 -20.27
N GLU A 174 -4.07 11.08 -20.00
CA GLU A 174 -3.19 11.62 -21.04
C GLU A 174 -2.51 10.48 -21.81
N GLU A 175 -2.61 10.53 -23.14
CA GLU A 175 -1.96 9.57 -24.06
C GLU A 175 -2.34 8.10 -23.83
N VAL A 176 -3.49 7.82 -23.20
CA VAL A 176 -3.95 6.46 -22.89
C VAL A 176 -4.56 5.73 -24.08
N ALA A 177 -5.05 6.47 -25.09
CA ALA A 177 -5.79 5.91 -26.22
C ALA A 177 -4.90 5.68 -27.45
N GLN A 178 -4.72 6.67 -28.33
CA GLN A 178 -4.06 6.47 -29.62
C GLN A 178 -2.56 6.18 -29.48
N TYR A 179 -1.95 6.65 -28.40
CA TYR A 179 -0.53 6.43 -28.10
C TYR A 179 -0.27 5.10 -27.39
N ASP A 180 -1.28 4.26 -27.13
CA ASP A 180 -1.17 3.00 -26.38
C ASP A 180 -0.63 3.18 -24.94
N GLY A 181 -0.76 4.37 -24.35
CA GLY A 181 -0.26 4.69 -23.01
C GLY A 181 1.22 5.10 -22.99
N ALA A 182 1.57 6.05 -22.11
CA ALA A 182 2.94 6.52 -21.92
C ALA A 182 3.91 5.38 -21.54
N TYR A 183 3.46 4.47 -20.67
CA TYR A 183 4.22 3.30 -20.21
C TYR A 183 3.77 1.98 -20.85
N LYS A 184 2.91 2.04 -21.88
CA LYS A 184 2.34 0.88 -22.58
C LYS A 184 1.44 -0.03 -21.72
N VAL A 185 0.84 0.51 -20.65
CA VAL A 185 -0.11 -0.22 -19.79
C VAL A 185 -1.48 -0.37 -20.47
N SER A 186 -1.95 0.63 -21.22
CA SER A 186 -3.25 0.61 -21.92
C SER A 186 -3.15 0.11 -23.37
N LYS A 187 -2.04 -0.53 -23.74
CA LYS A 187 -1.75 -0.95 -25.12
C LYS A 187 -2.88 -1.81 -25.68
N GLY A 188 -3.36 -1.46 -26.88
CA GLY A 188 -4.38 -2.22 -27.61
C GLY A 188 -5.82 -2.04 -27.12
N LEU A 189 -6.04 -1.44 -25.94
CA LEU A 189 -7.39 -1.24 -25.39
C LEU A 189 -8.22 -0.29 -26.25
N TRP A 190 -7.62 0.79 -26.77
CA TRP A 190 -8.33 1.71 -27.66
C TRP A 190 -8.78 1.04 -28.95
N LYS A 191 -7.95 0.16 -29.53
CA LYS A 191 -8.32 -0.60 -30.74
C LYS A 191 -9.47 -1.57 -30.48
N LYS A 192 -9.57 -2.13 -29.27
CA LYS A 192 -10.63 -3.07 -28.87
C LYS A 192 -11.95 -2.36 -28.55
N TYR A 193 -11.91 -1.28 -27.77
CA TYR A 193 -13.12 -0.65 -27.20
C TYR A 193 -13.50 0.71 -27.80
N GLY A 194 -12.60 1.35 -28.55
CA GLY A 194 -12.84 2.61 -29.25
C GLY A 194 -12.92 3.85 -28.35
N ASP A 195 -13.23 4.98 -28.99
CA ASP A 195 -13.13 6.34 -28.40
C ASP A 195 -14.10 6.59 -27.22
N LYS A 196 -15.17 5.79 -27.09
CA LYS A 196 -16.12 5.96 -25.98
C LYS A 196 -15.63 5.34 -24.67
N ARG A 197 -14.68 4.41 -24.75
CA ARG A 197 -14.26 3.58 -23.61
C ARG A 197 -12.79 3.81 -23.25
N VAL A 198 -11.98 4.33 -24.17
CA VAL A 198 -10.59 4.76 -23.92
C VAL A 198 -10.44 6.17 -24.46
N ILE A 199 -10.34 7.14 -23.55
CA ILE A 199 -10.46 8.57 -23.86
C ILE A 199 -9.14 9.29 -23.57
N ASP A 200 -8.54 9.87 -24.60
CA ASP A 200 -7.42 10.80 -24.45
C ASP A 200 -7.91 12.15 -23.92
N THR A 201 -7.27 12.64 -22.86
CA THR A 201 -7.61 13.92 -22.23
C THR A 201 -6.54 15.00 -22.49
N PRO A 202 -6.90 16.29 -22.50
CA PRO A 202 -5.91 17.38 -22.46
C PRO A 202 -5.08 17.34 -21.16
N ILE A 203 -3.91 17.99 -21.19
CA ILE A 203 -2.97 18.11 -20.05
C ILE A 203 -3.57 19.01 -18.96
N THR A 204 -4.51 18.46 -18.21
CA THR A 204 -5.35 19.15 -17.22
C THR A 204 -5.80 18.16 -16.15
N GLU A 205 -4.89 17.79 -15.24
CA GLU A 205 -5.11 16.77 -14.21
C GLU A 205 -6.35 17.04 -13.37
N MET A 206 -6.53 18.30 -12.95
CA MET A 206 -7.71 18.71 -12.20
C MET A 206 -8.99 18.51 -13.03
N GLY A 207 -8.96 18.84 -14.32
CA GLY A 207 -10.13 18.79 -15.20
C GLY A 207 -10.63 17.37 -15.38
N PHE A 208 -9.77 16.46 -15.84
CA PHE A 208 -10.19 15.08 -16.09
C PHE A 208 -10.46 14.31 -14.80
N ALA A 209 -9.77 14.61 -13.69
CA ALA A 209 -10.10 14.01 -12.39
C ALA A 209 -11.50 14.44 -11.91
N GLY A 210 -11.87 15.71 -12.08
CA GLY A 210 -13.21 16.18 -11.77
C GLY A 210 -14.30 15.50 -12.61
N ILE A 211 -14.03 15.30 -13.91
CA ILE A 211 -14.91 14.54 -14.81
C ILE A 211 -15.04 13.09 -14.36
N ALA A 212 -13.94 12.44 -13.98
CA ALA A 212 -13.94 11.08 -13.45
C ALA A 212 -14.80 10.99 -12.19
N VAL A 213 -14.64 11.91 -11.23
CA VAL A 213 -15.48 11.93 -10.03
C VAL A 213 -16.96 12.15 -10.40
N GLY A 214 -17.27 13.13 -11.24
CA GLY A 214 -18.65 13.42 -11.64
C GLY A 214 -19.34 12.27 -12.35
N THR A 215 -18.63 11.56 -13.23
CA THR A 215 -19.16 10.38 -13.93
C THR A 215 -19.32 9.19 -13.00
N ALA A 216 -18.40 8.99 -12.04
CA ALA A 216 -18.53 7.97 -11.00
C ALA A 216 -19.80 8.18 -10.14
N LEU A 217 -20.07 9.42 -9.73
CA LEU A 217 -21.28 9.78 -8.98
C LEU A 217 -22.58 9.57 -9.80
N ARG A 218 -22.48 9.50 -11.14
CA ARG A 218 -23.59 9.16 -12.05
C ARG A 218 -23.69 7.67 -12.37
N GLY A 219 -22.91 6.83 -11.71
CA GLY A 219 -22.99 5.36 -11.81
C GLY A 219 -22.09 4.74 -12.88
N LEU A 220 -21.23 5.54 -13.55
CA LEU A 220 -20.15 4.99 -14.36
C LEU A 220 -18.96 4.55 -13.48
N ARG A 221 -18.01 3.83 -14.06
CA ARG A 221 -16.84 3.29 -13.35
C ARG A 221 -15.55 3.75 -14.03
N PRO A 222 -15.19 5.04 -13.92
CA PRO A 222 -14.01 5.58 -14.57
C PRO A 222 -12.72 5.05 -13.94
N ILE A 223 -11.77 4.69 -14.79
CA ILE A 223 -10.38 4.43 -14.46
C ILE A 223 -9.59 5.64 -14.91
N CYS A 224 -9.12 6.43 -13.94
CA CYS A 224 -8.40 7.68 -14.18
C CYS A 224 -6.89 7.45 -14.10
N GLU A 225 -6.18 7.58 -15.21
CA GLU A 225 -4.71 7.43 -15.25
C GLU A 225 -4.04 8.81 -15.16
N PHE A 226 -3.15 8.97 -14.16
CA PHE A 226 -2.17 10.06 -14.14
C PHE A 226 -0.85 9.52 -14.69
N MET A 227 -0.23 10.23 -15.63
CA MET A 227 1.03 9.81 -16.23
C MET A 227 2.10 9.51 -15.17
N THR A 228 2.22 10.35 -14.15
CA THR A 228 2.98 10.04 -12.94
C THR A 228 2.25 10.55 -11.70
N MET A 229 2.51 9.94 -10.53
CA MET A 229 1.91 10.39 -9.27
C MET A 229 2.30 11.82 -8.87
N ASN A 230 3.38 12.38 -9.42
CA ASN A 230 3.76 13.76 -9.15
C ASN A 230 2.69 14.75 -9.66
N PHE A 231 2.08 14.46 -10.81
CA PHE A 231 1.04 15.29 -11.42
C PHE A 231 -0.32 15.12 -10.75
N SER A 232 -0.54 14.01 -10.03
CA SER A 232 -1.76 13.82 -9.24
C SER A 232 -1.95 14.91 -8.17
N LEU A 233 -0.86 15.58 -7.74
CA LEU A 233 -0.91 16.71 -6.81
C LEU A 233 -1.74 17.88 -7.34
N GLN A 234 -1.80 18.09 -8.66
CA GLN A 234 -2.66 19.12 -9.26
C GLN A 234 -4.14 18.77 -9.15
N ALA A 235 -4.50 17.49 -9.06
CA ALA A 235 -5.87 16.99 -8.95
C ALA A 235 -6.27 16.58 -7.52
N ILE A 236 -5.39 16.79 -6.53
CA ILE A 236 -5.55 16.24 -5.19
C ILE A 236 -6.83 16.72 -4.49
N ASP A 237 -7.29 17.92 -4.83
CA ASP A 237 -8.55 18.46 -4.31
C ASP A 237 -9.75 17.59 -4.71
N HIS A 238 -9.85 17.18 -5.98
CA HIS A 238 -10.89 16.25 -6.41
C HIS A 238 -10.74 14.87 -5.78
N VAL A 239 -9.52 14.35 -5.64
CA VAL A 239 -9.27 13.04 -5.02
C VAL A 239 -9.71 13.03 -3.55
N ILE A 240 -9.34 14.05 -2.77
CA ILE A 240 -9.61 14.08 -1.34
C ILE A 240 -11.01 14.63 -1.03
N ASN A 241 -11.32 15.82 -1.54
CA ASN A 241 -12.53 16.53 -1.14
C ASN A 241 -13.76 16.10 -1.93
N SER A 242 -13.60 15.77 -3.22
CA SER A 242 -14.74 15.38 -4.08
C SER A 242 -14.98 13.86 -4.14
N ALA A 243 -13.94 13.03 -4.09
CA ALA A 243 -14.09 11.58 -4.17
C ALA A 243 -14.15 10.94 -2.77
N ALA A 244 -13.06 11.04 -2.00
CA ALA A 244 -12.90 10.26 -0.77
C ALA A 244 -13.95 10.57 0.33
N LYS A 245 -14.41 11.82 0.43
CA LYS A 245 -15.33 12.26 1.49
C LYS A 245 -16.81 12.12 1.14
N THR A 246 -17.15 12.01 -0.15
CA THR A 246 -18.54 12.15 -0.61
C THR A 246 -19.45 11.09 -0.04
N PHE A 247 -19.03 9.82 0.01
CA PHE A 247 -19.83 8.74 0.60
C PHE A 247 -20.20 8.98 2.08
N TYR A 248 -19.26 9.56 2.83
CA TYR A 248 -19.51 9.91 4.23
C TYR A 248 -20.44 11.12 4.35
N MET A 249 -20.18 12.17 3.56
CA MET A 249 -20.95 13.41 3.57
C MET A 249 -22.38 13.24 3.05
N SER A 250 -22.59 12.30 2.13
CA SER A 250 -23.90 11.95 1.56
C SER A 250 -24.70 10.98 2.45
N ALA A 251 -24.16 10.58 3.61
CA ALA A 251 -24.73 9.56 4.48
C ALA A 251 -24.99 8.22 3.75
N GLY A 252 -24.11 7.85 2.83
CA GLY A 252 -24.18 6.60 2.06
C GLY A 252 -25.12 6.63 0.86
N LEU A 253 -25.61 7.82 0.45
CA LEU A 253 -26.48 7.97 -0.72
C LEU A 253 -25.71 7.90 -2.05
N VAL A 254 -24.50 8.45 -2.07
CA VAL A 254 -23.64 8.58 -3.26
C VAL A 254 -22.19 8.36 -2.87
#